data_AF-A0A5N5THM9-F1
#
_entry.id   AF-A0A5N5THM9-F1
#
_cell.length_a   1.000
_cell.length_b   1.000
_cell.length_c   1.000
_cell.angle_alpha   90.00
_cell.angle_beta   90.00
_cell.angle_gamma   90.00
#
_symmetry.space_group_name_H-M   'P 1'
#
loop_
_entity.id
_entity.type
_entity.pdbx_description
1 polymer ?
#
loop_
_entity_poly.entity_id
_entity_poly.type
_entity_poly.pdbx_seq_one_letter_code
_entity_poly.pdbx_strand_id
1 'polypeptide(L)'
;KDSYLCTAVRMDPTEDYFITAYEPNSTMEIAHHMILTGCAEPGSTEEVWSCGDMASKELGKDLASSPVAKTHRLCTLGQKTLQN
;
A
#
# COMPACT_ATOMS: atom_id res chain seq x y z
N LYS A 1 -15.96 -10.57 -4.02
CA LYS A 1 -14.59 -11.16 -4.01
C LYS A 1 -13.66 -10.11 -3.44
N ASP A 2 -12.85 -10.44 -2.42
CA ASP A 2 -11.97 -9.45 -1.79
C ASP A 2 -10.83 -9.06 -2.76
N SER A 3 -10.55 -7.76 -2.87
CA SER A 3 -9.38 -7.27 -3.61
C SER A 3 -8.52 -6.37 -2.73
N TYR A 4 -7.20 -6.53 -2.85
CA TYR A 4 -6.20 -5.71 -2.17
C TYR A 4 -5.51 -4.82 -3.20
N LEU A 5 -5.81 -3.53 -3.15
CA LEU A 5 -5.28 -2.54 -4.09
C LEU A 5 -4.21 -1.70 -3.40
N CYS A 6 -3.13 -1.45 -4.12
CA CYS A 6 -1.97 -0.68 -3.69
C CYS A 6 -1.79 0.54 -4.59
N THR A 7 -1.30 1.62 -3.98
CA THR A 7 -0.87 2.85 -4.66
C THR A 7 0.27 3.49 -3.86
N ALA A 8 1.15 4.23 -4.53
CA ALA A 8 2.30 4.90 -3.93
C ALA A 8 2.25 6.41 -4.12
N VAL A 9 2.74 7.15 -3.11
CA VAL A 9 2.91 8.61 -3.18
C VAL A 9 4.37 8.94 -2.91
N ARG A 10 5.04 9.52 -3.91
CA ARG A 10 6.44 9.92 -3.76
C ARG A 10 6.54 11.19 -2.94
N MET A 11 7.24 11.12 -1.81
CA MET A 11 7.65 12.31 -1.06
C MET A 11 8.91 12.92 -1.67
N ASP A 12 9.10 14.23 -1.47
CA ASP A 12 10.32 14.92 -1.86
C ASP A 12 11.52 14.34 -1.08
N PRO A 13 12.56 13.82 -1.75
CA PRO A 13 13.72 13.25 -1.07
C PRO A 13 14.65 14.30 -0.45
N THR A 14 14.46 15.60 -0.70
CA THR A 14 15.34 16.66 -0.15
C THR A 14 14.83 17.26 1.16
N GLU A 15 13.63 16.88 1.60
CA GLU A 15 12.96 17.44 2.77
C GLU A 15 12.64 16.34 3.78
N ASP A 16 12.75 16.67 5.07
CA ASP A 16 12.36 15.77 6.15
C ASP A 16 10.88 16.02 6.51
N TYR A 17 10.07 14.96 6.43
CA TYR A 17 8.66 14.99 6.77
C TYR A 17 8.35 14.17 8.01
N PHE A 18 7.47 14.70 8.87
CA PHE A 18 6.98 14.02 10.06
C PHE A 18 5.47 13.82 9.94
N ILE A 19 5.01 12.58 9.99
CA ILE A 19 3.58 12.26 10.00
C ILE A 19 3.06 12.50 11.42
N THR A 20 2.17 13.49 11.58
CA THR A 20 1.64 13.90 12.90
C THR A 20 0.19 13.49 13.13
N ALA A 21 -0.55 13.16 12.07
CA ALA A 21 -1.95 12.77 12.12
C ALA A 21 -2.38 11.97 10.88
N TYR A 22 -3.52 11.29 10.99
CA TYR A 22 -4.19 10.62 9.88
C TYR A 22 -5.68 10.99 9.88
N GLU A 23 -6.22 11.28 8.70
CA GLU A 23 -7.65 11.44 8.48
C GLU A 23 -8.11 10.41 7.42
N PRO A 24 -8.85 9.36 7.81
CA PRO A 24 -9.29 8.35 6.87
C PRO A 24 -10.43 8.89 6.00
N ASN A 25 -10.24 8.89 4.67
CA ASN A 25 -11.31 9.12 3.70
C ASN A 25 -11.73 7.78 3.08
N SER A 26 -12.75 7.15 3.66
CA SER A 26 -13.19 5.81 3.27
C SER A 26 -14.70 5.65 3.35
N THR A 27 -15.27 4.92 2.39
CA THR A 27 -16.64 4.39 2.49
C THR A 27 -16.59 3.06 3.25
N MET A 28 -17.15 3.03 4.47
CA MET A 28 -17.08 1.87 5.37
C MET A 28 -17.66 0.58 4.77
N GLU A 29 -18.56 0.71 3.79
CA GLU A 29 -19.19 -0.41 3.09
C GLU A 29 -18.24 -1.10 2.11
N ILE A 30 -17.20 -0.41 1.64
CA ILE A 30 -16.30 -0.89 0.58
C ILE A 30 -14.92 -1.16 1.15
N ALA A 31 -14.32 -0.20 1.87
CA ALA A 31 -12.97 -0.32 2.40
C ALA A 31 -12.96 -0.89 3.82
N HIS A 32 -12.48 -2.13 3.97
CA HIS A 32 -12.45 -2.84 5.25
C HIS A 32 -11.16 -2.59 6.05
N HIS A 33 -10.03 -2.46 5.35
CA HIS A 33 -8.75 -2.13 5.95
C HIS A 33 -7.99 -1.18 5.04
N MET A 34 -7.38 -0.16 5.61
CA MET A 34 -6.39 0.70 4.96
C MET A 34 -5.07 0.55 5.70
N ILE A 35 -4.01 0.17 4.99
CA ILE A 35 -2.67 -0.02 5.57
C ILE A 35 -1.73 0.97 4.91
N LEU A 36 -1.10 1.83 5.70
CA LEU A 36 -0.08 2.75 5.22
C LEU A 36 1.31 2.25 5.62
N THR A 37 2.23 2.09 4.67
CA THR A 37 3.61 1.64 4.95
C THR A 37 4.67 2.51 4.31
N GLY A 38 5.83 2.52 4.96
CA GLY A 38 7.04 3.12 4.43
C GLY A 38 7.87 2.15 3.57
N CYS A 39 8.35 2.58 2.41
CA CYS A 39 9.25 1.84 1.53
C CYS A 39 10.24 2.77 0.79
N ALA A 40 11.27 2.22 0.15
CA ALA A 40 12.15 3.00 -0.73
C ALA A 40 11.72 2.96 -2.22
N GLU A 41 11.12 1.86 -2.65
CA GLU A 41 10.70 1.58 -4.03
C GLU A 41 9.34 0.85 -4.04
N PRO A 42 8.34 1.36 -4.78
CA PRO A 42 7.02 0.73 -4.84
C PRO A 42 7.08 -0.61 -5.60
N GLY A 43 6.09 -1.47 -5.37
CA GLY A 43 5.98 -2.76 -6.07
C GLY A 43 5.56 -2.65 -7.54
N SER A 44 5.09 -1.47 -7.99
CA SER A 44 4.74 -1.18 -9.37
C SER A 44 4.92 0.32 -9.68
N THR A 45 5.03 0.66 -10.96
CA THR A 45 4.94 2.04 -11.47
C THR A 45 3.53 2.40 -11.95
N GLU A 46 2.60 1.44 -11.92
CA GLU A 46 1.18 1.69 -12.20
C GLU A 46 0.54 2.55 -11.10
N GLU A 47 -0.47 3.33 -11.45
CA GLU A 47 -1.17 4.22 -10.51
C GLU A 47 -1.85 3.44 -9.38
N VAL A 48 -2.48 2.31 -9.74
CA VAL A 48 -3.10 1.36 -8.82
C VAL A 48 -2.77 -0.05 -9.31
N TRP A 49 -2.30 -0.92 -8.42
CA TRP A 49 -2.01 -2.32 -8.75
C TRP A 49 -2.54 -3.27 -7.68
N SER A 50 -2.64 -4.55 -8.02
CA SER A 50 -2.95 -5.60 -7.05
C SER A 50 -1.75 -5.79 -6.12
N CYS A 51 -1.95 -5.61 -4.81
CA CYS A 51 -0.90 -5.90 -3.83
C CYS A 51 -0.58 -7.41 -3.73
N GLY A 52 -1.43 -8.27 -4.30
CA GLY A 52 -1.46 -9.69 -3.99
C GLY A 52 -2.18 -9.97 -2.65
N ASP A 53 -2.24 -11.24 -2.27
CA ASP A 53 -2.78 -11.64 -0.98
C ASP A 53 -1.72 -11.48 0.12
N MET A 54 -2.05 -10.67 1.15
CA MET A 54 -1.22 -10.41 2.33
C MET A 54 -0.77 -11.68 3.10
N ALA A 55 -1.33 -12.85 2.76
CA ALA A 55 -1.15 -14.13 3.45
C ALA A 55 -0.51 -15.23 2.59
N SER A 56 0.02 -14.94 1.40
CA SER A 56 0.72 -15.98 0.63
C SER A 56 2.07 -16.31 1.29
N LYS A 57 2.12 -17.45 1.98
CA LYS A 57 3.36 -18.10 2.46
C LYS A 57 4.24 -18.64 1.33
N GLU A 58 3.78 -18.51 0.07
CA GLU A 58 4.48 -18.97 -1.12
C GLU A 58 5.47 -17.90 -1.59
N LEU A 59 6.65 -17.97 -0.97
CA LEU A 59 7.81 -17.15 -1.28
C LEU A 59 8.21 -17.34 -2.76
N GLY A 60 7.85 -16.42 -3.65
CA GLY A 60 8.53 -16.37 -4.95
C GLY A 60 7.84 -15.70 -6.14
N LYS A 61 6.55 -15.36 -6.11
CA LYS A 61 5.88 -14.75 -7.29
C LYS A 61 5.16 -13.44 -7.00
N ASP A 62 4.50 -13.34 -5.86
CA ASP A 62 3.69 -12.16 -5.48
C ASP A 62 4.45 -11.15 -4.59
N LEU A 63 5.72 -11.43 -4.27
CA LEU A 63 6.56 -10.52 -3.48
C LEU A 63 7.02 -9.30 -4.30
N ALA A 64 7.06 -9.40 -5.63
CA ALA A 64 7.49 -8.31 -6.51
C ALA A 64 6.50 -7.15 -6.53
N SER A 65 5.20 -7.43 -6.40
CA SER A 65 4.13 -6.43 -6.30
C SER A 65 3.92 -5.89 -4.88
N SER A 66 4.50 -6.55 -3.88
CA SER A 66 4.53 -6.07 -2.50
C SER A 66 5.63 -5.02 -2.32
N PRO A 67 5.38 -3.92 -1.60
CA PRO A 67 6.41 -2.92 -1.32
C PRO A 67 7.52 -3.54 -0.49
N VAL A 68 8.77 -3.39 -0.94
CA VAL A 68 9.93 -3.80 -0.14
C VAL A 68 10.11 -2.79 0.98
N ALA A 69 9.81 -3.20 2.22
CA ALA A 69 9.99 -2.37 3.40
C ALA A 69 11.47 -1.96 3.54
N LYS A 70 11.77 -0.72 3.17
CA LYS A 70 13.04 -0.04 3.44
C LYS A 70 12.71 1.35 3.93
N THR A 71 13.49 1.80 4.92
CA THR A 71 13.31 3.08 5.61
C THR A 71 13.32 4.27 4.64
N HIS A 72 12.32 5.15 4.76
CA HIS A 72 12.26 6.57 4.34
C HIS A 72 11.33 7.07 3.19
N ARG A 73 10.35 6.31 2.65
CA ARG A 73 9.29 6.93 1.79
C ARG A 73 7.95 6.27 2.00
N LEU A 74 6.83 6.83 1.56
CA LEU A 74 5.50 6.25 1.71
C LEU A 74 5.11 5.53 0.41
N CYS A 75 4.77 4.25 0.44
CA CYS A 75 4.62 3.51 -0.82
C CYS A 75 3.37 2.67 -0.97
N THR A 76 2.66 2.35 0.10
CA THR A 76 1.38 1.67 -0.05
C THR A 76 0.37 2.23 0.89
N LEU A 77 -0.77 2.63 0.32
CA LEU A 77 -2.07 2.59 0.97
C LEU A 77 -2.79 1.32 0.49
N GLY A 78 -2.66 0.21 1.23
CA GLY A 78 -3.34 -1.04 0.90
C GLY A 78 -4.81 -0.95 1.32
N GLN A 79 -5.74 -0.85 0.37
CA GLN A 79 -7.18 -0.90 0.65
C GLN A 79 -7.72 -2.31 0.39
N LYS A 80 -8.20 -3.00 1.44
CA LYS A 80 -8.98 -4.23 1.27
C LYS A 80 -10.41 -3.84 0.92
N THR A 81 -10.84 -4.08 -0.32
CA THR A 81 -12.24 -3.89 -0.70
C THR A 81 -13.03 -5.18 -0.51
N LEU A 82 -14.11 -5.12 0.29
CA LEU A 82 -15.16 -6.14 0.31
C LEU A 82 -16.13 -5.79 -0.82
N GLN A 83 -16.26 -6.68 -1.80
CA GLN A 83 -17.37 -6.62 -2.75
C GLN A 83 -18.47 -7.54 -2.24
N ASN A 84 -19.65 -6.96 -2.00
CA ASN A 84 -20.92 -7.63 -1.67
C ASN A 84 -21.11 -8.94 -2.44
#